data_AF-A0A957VLU7-F1
#
_entry.id   AF-A0A957VLU7-F1
#
_cell.length_a   1.000
_cell.length_b   1.000
_cell.length_c   1.000
_cell.angle_alpha   90.00
_cell.angle_beta   90.00
_cell.angle_gamma   90.00
#
_symmetry.space_group_name_H-M   'P 1'
#
loop_
_entity.id
_entity.type
_entity.pdbx_description
1 polymer ?
#
loop_
_entity_poly.entity_id
_entity_poly.type
_entity_poly.pdbx_seq_one_letter_code
_entity_poly.pdbx_strand_id
1 'polypeptide(L)'
;MDKTLFAGMDELLAPETLQQLTGQRVTAVSTTPMAGGYSGSRLHQVTTDGEPPGKYVLKHMPARADWLMLASDDRHCRAVALWQHGLLDQLKPS
;
A
#
# COMPACT_ATOMS: atom_id res chain seq x y z
N MET A 1 0.93 14.96 2.80
CA MET A 1 1.64 13.78 2.27
C MET A 1 1.49 13.83 0.77
N ASP A 2 2.57 13.69 0.02
CA ASP A 2 2.46 13.62 -1.44
C ASP A 2 1.67 12.38 -1.82
N LYS A 3 0.73 12.49 -2.77
CA LYS A 3 -0.19 11.40 -3.14
C LYS A 3 0.38 10.58 -4.28
N THR A 4 1.58 10.09 -4.03
CA THR A 4 2.41 9.38 -5.00
C THR A 4 1.88 7.97 -5.22
N LEU A 5 1.82 7.56 -6.48
CA LEU A 5 1.62 6.17 -6.87
C LEU A 5 2.95 5.54 -7.21
N PHE A 6 3.10 4.28 -6.81
CA PHE A 6 4.24 3.44 -7.16
C PHE A 6 3.81 2.44 -8.23
N ALA A 7 4.69 2.10 -9.15
CA ALA A 7 4.41 1.18 -10.25
C ALA A 7 4.15 -0.26 -9.79
N GLY A 8 4.58 -0.61 -8.57
CA GLY A 8 4.33 -1.92 -7.99
C GLY A 8 4.82 -2.07 -6.56
N MET A 9 4.65 -3.28 -6.02
CA MET A 9 5.08 -3.63 -4.67
C MET A 9 6.59 -3.47 -4.48
N ASP A 10 7.40 -3.84 -5.48
CA ASP A 10 8.86 -3.77 -5.36
C ASP A 10 9.35 -2.33 -5.17
N GLU A 11 8.80 -1.38 -5.93
CA GLU A 11 9.12 0.04 -5.80
C GLU A 11 8.61 0.62 -4.47
N LEU A 12 7.38 0.25 -4.07
CA LEU A 12 6.81 0.67 -2.78
C LEU A 12 7.64 0.17 -1.59
N LEU A 13 8.17 -1.05 -1.68
CA LEU A 13 8.89 -1.72 -0.61
C LEU A 13 10.42 -1.52 -0.70
N ALA A 14 10.90 -0.75 -1.66
CA ALA A 14 12.31 -0.39 -1.73
C ALA A 14 12.71 0.40 -0.46
N PRO A 15 13.91 0.14 0.13
CA PRO A 15 14.35 0.81 1.35
C PRO A 15 14.28 2.34 1.28
N GLU A 16 14.68 2.93 0.16
CA GLU A 16 14.64 4.37 -0.08
C GLU A 16 13.21 4.92 -0.07
N THR A 17 12.27 4.20 -0.66
CA THR A 17 10.85 4.57 -0.68
C THR A 17 10.27 4.51 0.72
N LEU A 18 10.50 3.41 1.45
CA LEU A 18 10.02 3.28 2.83
C LEU A 18 10.67 4.30 3.76
N GLN A 19 11.95 4.62 3.57
CA GLN A 19 12.61 5.69 4.30
C GLN A 19 11.94 7.04 4.05
N GLN A 20 11.61 7.36 2.80
CA GLN A 20 10.91 8.60 2.46
C GLN A 20 9.50 8.65 3.07
N LEU A 21 8.75 7.54 3.01
CA LEU A 21 7.38 7.46 3.53
C LEU A 21 7.30 7.52 5.05
N THR A 22 8.27 6.92 5.74
CA THR A 22 8.25 6.76 7.21
C THR A 22 9.09 7.81 7.94
N GLY A 23 10.02 8.48 7.25
CA GLY A 23 11.01 9.37 7.85
C GLY A 23 12.08 8.63 8.67
N GLN A 24 12.08 7.30 8.67
CA GLN A 24 13.04 6.47 9.40
C GLN A 24 14.12 5.96 8.48
N ARG A 25 15.34 5.77 9.00
CA ARG A 25 16.38 5.08 8.24
C ARG A 25 15.98 3.63 8.00
N VAL A 26 15.99 3.20 6.74
CA VAL A 26 15.70 1.83 6.33
C VAL A 26 16.82 1.37 5.41
N THR A 27 17.49 0.28 5.76
CA THR A 27 18.51 -0.35 4.89
C THR A 27 18.15 -1.76 4.47
N ALA A 28 17.25 -2.40 5.21
CA ALA A 28 16.73 -3.71 4.89
C ALA A 28 15.21 -3.78 5.10
N VAL A 29 14.55 -4.53 4.21
CA VAL A 29 13.11 -4.75 4.22
C VAL A 29 12.88 -6.24 4.06
N SER A 30 12.04 -6.82 4.91
CA SER A 30 11.61 -8.21 4.75
C SER A 30 10.10 -8.31 4.74
N THR A 31 9.58 -9.17 3.87
CA THR A 31 8.14 -9.41 3.75
C THR A 31 7.79 -10.86 3.97
N THR A 32 6.79 -11.13 4.79
CA THR A 32 6.27 -12.48 5.01
C THR A 32 4.76 -12.49 4.76
N PRO A 33 4.21 -13.49 4.04
CA PRO A 33 2.77 -13.63 3.87
C PRO A 33 2.06 -13.78 5.23
N MET A 34 0.88 -13.19 5.35
CA MET A 34 0.00 -13.31 6.52
C MET A 34 -1.34 -13.94 6.14
N ALA A 35 -1.91 -14.73 7.05
CA ALA A 35 -3.30 -15.17 6.96
C ALA A 35 -4.28 -14.02 7.28
N GLY A 36 -5.56 -14.20 6.95
CA GLY A 36 -6.62 -13.25 7.31
C GLY A 36 -6.94 -12.17 6.27
N GLY A 37 -6.45 -12.30 5.04
CA GLY A 37 -6.93 -11.49 3.93
C GLY A 37 -8.38 -11.82 3.59
N TYR A 38 -9.26 -10.82 3.60
CA TYR A 38 -10.66 -10.94 3.16
C TYR A 38 -10.87 -10.32 1.79
N SER A 39 -11.96 -10.69 1.11
CA SER A 39 -12.34 -10.14 -0.20
C SER A 39 -11.25 -10.28 -1.27
N GLY A 40 -10.53 -11.40 -1.27
CA GLY A 40 -9.47 -11.67 -2.26
C GLY A 40 -8.17 -10.90 -2.05
N SER A 41 -8.06 -10.09 -1.01
CA SER A 41 -6.82 -9.40 -0.66
C SER A 41 -5.79 -10.37 -0.07
N ARG A 42 -4.52 -10.12 -0.40
CA ARG A 42 -3.36 -10.78 0.22
C ARG A 42 -2.76 -9.84 1.24
N LEU A 43 -2.41 -10.37 2.41
CA LEU A 43 -1.74 -9.62 3.45
C LEU A 43 -0.29 -10.05 3.54
N HIS A 44 0.59 -9.08 3.73
CA HIS A 44 2.00 -9.30 4.00
C HIS A 44 2.39 -8.48 5.23
N GLN A 45 3.12 -9.11 6.15
CA GLN A 45 3.84 -8.39 7.17
C GLN A 45 5.09 -7.82 6.54
N VAL A 46 5.36 -6.54 6.76
CA VAL A 46 6.57 -5.86 6.31
C VAL A 46 7.33 -5.44 7.55
N THR A 47 8.60 -5.83 7.65
CA THR A 47 9.49 -5.39 8.73
C THR A 47 10.71 -4.70 8.18
N THR A 48 11.14 -3.62 8.84
CA THR A 48 12.35 -2.87 8.51
C THR A 48 13.35 -2.90 9.67
N ASP A 49 14.60 -2.60 9.38
CA ASP A 49 15.74 -2.64 10.31
C ASP A 49 15.99 -1.33 11.08
N GLY A 50 15.07 -0.36 11.02
CA GLY A 50 15.20 0.89 11.77
C GLY A 50 15.27 0.67 13.29
N GLU A 51 15.61 1.73 14.04
CA GLU A 51 15.53 1.73 15.50
C GLU A 51 14.46 2.75 15.98
N PRO A 52 13.30 2.29 16.50
CA PRO A 52 12.85 0.90 16.59
C PRO A 52 12.48 0.31 15.21
N PRO A 53 12.48 -1.03 15.06
CA PRO A 53 12.18 -1.65 13.78
C PRO A 53 10.73 -1.38 13.37
N GLY A 54 10.57 -0.91 12.13
CA GLY A 54 9.27 -0.65 11.55
C GLY A 54 8.51 -1.96 11.35
N LYS A 55 7.23 -1.98 11.70
CA LYS A 55 6.32 -3.10 11.48
C LYS A 55 5.06 -2.59 10.82
N TYR A 56 4.83 -3.01 9.58
CA TYR A 56 3.70 -2.60 8.77
C TYR A 56 2.95 -3.81 8.25
N VAL A 57 1.70 -3.59 7.85
CA VAL A 57 0.90 -4.57 7.12
C VAL A 57 0.62 -4.01 5.73
N LEU A 58 1.10 -4.72 4.72
CA LEU A 58 0.74 -4.45 3.34
C LEU A 58 -0.50 -5.26 2.98
N LYS A 59 -1.57 -4.56 2.58
CA LYS A 59 -2.75 -5.17 1.97
C LYS A 59 -2.66 -4.99 0.46
N HIS A 60 -2.55 -6.11 -0.26
CA HIS A 60 -2.48 -6.13 -1.72
C HIS A 60 -3.77 -6.71 -2.30
N MET A 61 -4.45 -5.92 -3.14
CA MET A 61 -5.61 -6.37 -3.92
C MET A 61 -5.20 -6.61 -5.38
N PRO A 62 -5.08 -7.86 -5.84
CA PRO A 62 -4.79 -8.12 -7.25
C PRO A 62 -6.03 -7.77 -8.09
N ALA A 63 -5.86 -7.13 -9.25
CA ALA A 63 -6.97 -6.68 -10.09
C ALA A 63 -7.99 -7.79 -10.42
N ARG A 64 -7.54 -9.03 -10.64
CA ARG A 64 -8.41 -10.19 -10.88
C ARG A 64 -9.32 -10.58 -9.71
N ALA A 65 -8.99 -10.14 -8.49
CA ALA A 65 -9.79 -10.41 -7.30
C ALA A 65 -10.84 -9.32 -7.04
N ASP A 66 -10.78 -8.20 -7.76
CA ASP A 66 -11.78 -7.14 -7.74
C ASP A 66 -12.55 -7.15 -9.07
N TRP A 67 -13.82 -7.55 -9.03
CA TRP A 67 -14.64 -7.69 -10.23
C TRP A 67 -14.79 -6.37 -10.99
N LEU A 68 -14.78 -5.24 -10.28
CA LEU A 68 -14.95 -3.92 -10.88
C LEU A 68 -13.68 -3.53 -11.61
N MET A 69 -12.51 -3.66 -10.96
CA MET A 69 -11.21 -3.46 -11.60
C MET A 69 -11.05 -4.36 -12.82
N LEU A 70 -11.44 -5.63 -12.72
CA LEU A 70 -11.38 -6.59 -13.82
C LEU A 70 -12.32 -6.21 -14.97
N ALA A 71 -13.56 -5.81 -14.68
CA ALA A 71 -14.57 -5.50 -15.69
C ALA A 71 -14.31 -4.17 -16.42
N SER A 72 -13.65 -3.21 -15.76
CA SER A 72 -13.37 -1.90 -16.35
C SER A 72 -11.91 -1.67 -16.75
N ASP A 73 -11.03 -2.66 -16.57
CA ASP A 73 -9.56 -2.53 -16.65
C ASP A 73 -9.02 -1.33 -15.84
N ASP A 74 -9.72 -0.98 -14.75
CA ASP A 74 -9.32 0.09 -13.85
C ASP A 74 -8.28 -0.46 -12.87
N ARG A 75 -7.01 -0.42 -13.28
CA ARG A 75 -5.89 -0.98 -12.52
C ARG A 75 -5.52 -0.16 -11.29
N HIS A 76 -5.94 1.11 -11.23
CA HIS A 76 -5.71 1.95 -10.06
C HIS A 76 -6.86 1.85 -9.07
N CYS A 77 -8.04 1.43 -9.51
CA CYS A 77 -9.31 1.46 -8.78
C CYS A 77 -9.78 2.89 -8.46
N ARG A 78 -11.10 3.06 -8.39
CA ARG A 78 -11.75 4.34 -8.06
C ARG A 78 -11.28 4.93 -6.74
N ALA A 79 -10.96 4.11 -5.74
CA ALA A 79 -10.50 4.60 -4.44
C ALA A 79 -9.15 5.34 -4.53
N VAL A 80 -8.24 4.88 -5.40
CA VAL A 80 -6.97 5.58 -5.65
C VAL A 80 -7.22 6.92 -6.32
N ALA A 81 -8.10 7.00 -7.31
CA ALA A 81 -8.46 8.27 -7.94
C ALA A 81 -9.04 9.27 -6.91
N LEU A 82 -9.98 8.82 -6.06
CA LEU A 82 -10.54 9.66 -4.99
C LEU A 82 -9.46 10.16 -4.02
N TRP A 83 -8.52 9.28 -3.65
CA TRP A 83 -7.39 9.63 -2.80
C TRP A 83 -6.51 10.67 -3.49
N GLN A 84 -6.00 10.42 -4.72
CA GLN A 84 -5.13 11.33 -5.46
C GLN A 84 -5.72 12.73 -5.64
N HIS A 85 -7.04 12.82 -5.89
CA HIS A 85 -7.73 14.11 -6.00
C HIS A 85 -8.05 14.78 -4.65
N GLY A 86 -7.66 14.16 -3.53
CA GLY A 86 -7.87 14.70 -2.18
C GLY A 86 -9.32 14.75 -1.74
N LEU A 87 -10.20 13.97 -2.36
CA LEU A 87 -11.61 13.90 -1.99
C LEU A 87 -11.79 13.21 -0.63
N LEU A 88 -10.92 12.24 -0.30
CA LEU A 88 -10.94 11.58 1.01
C LEU A 88 -10.51 12.51 2.16
N ASP A 89 -9.67 13.51 1.90
CA ASP A 89 -9.23 14.49 2.90
C ASP A 89 -10.33 15.51 3.26
N GLN A 90 -11.36 15.61 2.42
CA GLN A 90 -12.47 16.56 2.56
C GLN A 90 -13.69 15.95 3.28
N LEU A 91 -13.61 14.67 3.65
CA LEU A 91 -14.69 14.00 4.35
C LEU A 91 -14.86 14.62 5.75
N LYS A 92 -16.08 15.06 6.06
CA LYS A 92 -16.41 15.51 7.42
C LYS A 92 -16.44 14.29 8.35
N PRO A 93 -15.96 14.42 9.61
CA PRO A 93 -16.18 13.38 10.61
C PRO A 93 -17.68 13.08 10.75
N SER A 94 -18.03 11.80 10.80
CA SER A 94 -19.37 11.30 11.08
C SER A 94 -19.67 11.29 12.56
#